data_AF-A0A4D7DFE9-F1
#
_entry.id   AF-A0A4D7DFE9-F1
#
_cell.length_a   1.000
_cell.length_b   1.000
_cell.length_c   1.000
_cell.angle_alpha   90.00
_cell.angle_beta   90.00
_cell.angle_gamma   90.00
#
_symmetry.space_group_name_H-M   'P 1'
#
loop_
_entity.id
_entity.type
_entity.pdbx_description
1 polymer ?
#
loop_
_entity_poly.entity_id
_entity_poly.type
_entity_poly.pdbx_seq_one_letter_code
_entity_poly.pdbx_strand_id
1 'polypeptide(L)'
;MGDEHRLNAILHGQAKDEIGRPIPWLGQYLARVAALDIFLENPDRNLRNFILDNDGRISRLRAIDFASSRFLIEFDANFPIASSNTTHVGKYLRQRHGGHHEAAFELLDRIGAIPLGVIEGIIHEMPSDWLPRDQMGGFFEVWSNGQHKARALRIKALIEHGWEV
;
A
#
# COMPACT_ATOMS: atom_id res chain seq x y z
N MET A 1 14.38 -11.70 -22.70
CA MET A 1 14.12 -12.05 -21.29
C MET A 1 12.80 -11.39 -20.92
N GLY A 2 11.75 -12.16 -20.63
CA GLY A 2 10.39 -11.61 -20.44
C GLY A 2 10.28 -10.74 -19.18
N ASP A 3 9.29 -9.83 -19.16
CA ASP A 3 9.06 -8.92 -18.04
C ASP A 3 8.79 -9.64 -16.72
N GLU A 4 8.14 -10.81 -16.77
CA GLU A 4 7.93 -11.67 -15.60
C GLU A 4 9.24 -12.16 -14.98
N HIS A 5 10.22 -12.54 -15.81
CA HIS A 5 11.53 -12.97 -15.30
C HIS A 5 12.26 -11.78 -14.65
N ARG A 6 12.19 -10.59 -15.26
CA ARG A 6 12.80 -9.37 -14.70
C ARG A 6 12.12 -8.96 -13.39
N LEU A 7 10.79 -9.03 -13.33
CA LEU A 7 10.02 -8.76 -12.12
C LEU A 7 10.42 -9.73 -10.99
N ASN A 8 10.48 -11.02 -11.28
CA ASN A 8 10.92 -12.02 -10.31
C ASN A 8 12.34 -11.74 -9.83
N ALA A 9 13.26 -11.36 -10.72
CA ALA A 9 14.61 -10.98 -10.33
C ALA A 9 14.65 -9.73 -9.43
N ILE A 10 13.74 -8.77 -9.61
CA ILE A 10 13.64 -7.58 -8.77
C ILE A 10 13.07 -7.93 -7.39
N LEU A 11 11.91 -8.59 -7.34
CA LEU A 11 11.20 -8.91 -6.10
C LEU A 11 11.95 -9.95 -5.26
N HIS A 12 12.53 -10.96 -5.91
CA HIS A 12 13.35 -11.99 -5.31
C HIS A 12 14.85 -11.70 -5.39
N GLY A 13 15.27 -10.47 -5.72
CA GLY A 13 16.67 -10.04 -5.66
C GLY A 13 16.90 -9.08 -4.49
N GLN A 14 18.13 -8.61 -4.31
CA GLN A 14 18.36 -7.30 -3.70
C GLN A 14 18.81 -6.40 -4.85
N ALA A 15 18.11 -5.28 -5.06
CA ALA A 15 18.59 -4.28 -6.00
C ALA A 15 19.96 -3.79 -5.52
N LYS A 16 20.97 -3.83 -6.40
CA LYS A 16 22.33 -3.42 -6.08
C LYS A 16 22.82 -2.37 -7.08
N ASP A 17 23.60 -1.42 -6.60
CA ASP A 17 24.27 -0.44 -7.45
C ASP A 17 25.44 -1.07 -8.21
N GLU A 18 26.14 -0.26 -9.02
CA GLU A 18 27.25 -0.70 -9.87
C GLU A 18 28.43 -1.29 -9.08
N ILE A 19 28.52 -1.03 -7.77
CA ILE A 19 29.56 -1.55 -6.87
C ILE A 19 29.01 -2.60 -5.87
N GLY A 20 27.78 -3.08 -6.08
CA GLY A 20 27.18 -4.17 -5.35
C GLY A 20 26.49 -3.80 -4.03
N ARG A 21 26.32 -2.51 -3.71
CA ARG A 21 25.63 -2.05 -2.50
C ARG A 21 24.12 -2.10 -2.69
N PRO A 22 23.34 -2.51 -1.68
CA PRO A 22 21.88 -2.48 -1.75
C PRO A 22 21.37 -1.07 -2.09
N ILE A 23 20.50 -0.96 -3.09
CA ILE A 23 19.84 0.30 -3.44
C ILE A 23 18.56 0.42 -2.61
N PRO A 24 18.40 1.47 -1.79
CA PRO A 24 17.30 1.56 -0.83
C PRO A 24 15.94 1.83 -1.49
N TRP A 25 15.89 2.42 -2.69
CA TRP A 25 14.63 2.86 -3.30
C TRP A 25 13.60 1.73 -3.42
N LEU A 26 14.05 0.50 -3.72
CA LEU A 26 13.15 -0.64 -3.91
C LEU A 26 12.48 -1.01 -2.58
N GLY A 27 13.25 -1.16 -1.52
CA GLY A 27 12.71 -1.44 -0.20
C GLY A 27 11.81 -0.30 0.31
N GLN A 28 12.18 0.95 0.06
CA GLN A 28 11.34 2.11 0.39
C GLN A 28 10.02 2.13 -0.40
N TYR A 29 10.03 1.77 -1.68
CA TYR A 29 8.81 1.64 -2.48
C TYR A 29 7.91 0.52 -1.94
N LEU A 30 8.48 -0.65 -1.66
CA LEU A 30 7.73 -1.79 -1.14
C LEU A 30 7.17 -1.53 0.26
N ALA A 31 7.90 -0.81 1.12
CA ALA A 31 7.40 -0.38 2.42
C ALA A 31 6.19 0.57 2.30
N ARG A 32 6.21 1.49 1.33
CA ARG A 32 5.05 2.33 1.00
C ARG A 32 3.87 1.50 0.52
N VAL A 33 4.07 0.57 -0.41
CA VAL A 33 2.98 -0.32 -0.88
C VAL A 33 2.37 -1.12 0.28
N ALA A 34 3.20 -1.71 1.13
CA ALA A 34 2.71 -2.47 2.30
C ALA A 34 1.92 -1.57 3.28
N ALA A 35 2.37 -0.33 3.52
CA ALA A 35 1.62 0.62 4.33
C ALA A 35 0.28 1.02 3.68
N LEU A 36 0.24 1.17 2.36
CA LEU A 36 -0.99 1.43 1.61
C LEU A 36 -1.97 0.26 1.72
N ASP A 37 -1.49 -0.98 1.50
CA ASP A 37 -2.32 -2.18 1.61
C ASP A 37 -2.92 -2.31 3.02
N ILE A 38 -2.14 -2.01 4.06
CA ILE A 38 -2.65 -2.01 5.43
C ILE A 38 -3.66 -0.89 5.64
N PHE A 39 -3.38 0.31 5.14
CA PHE A 39 -4.31 1.43 5.24
C PHE A 39 -5.66 1.11 4.58
N LEU A 40 -5.64 0.51 3.39
CA LEU A 40 -6.82 0.13 2.62
C LEU A 40 -7.46 -1.21 3.05
N GLU A 41 -6.92 -1.88 4.06
CA GLU A 41 -7.37 -3.22 4.49
C GLU A 41 -7.41 -4.23 3.33
N ASN A 42 -6.38 -4.21 2.49
CA ASN A 42 -6.19 -5.20 1.45
C ASN A 42 -5.60 -6.48 2.07
N PRO A 43 -6.33 -7.60 2.17
CA PRO A 43 -5.80 -8.85 2.73
C PRO A 43 -5.01 -9.67 1.68
N ASP A 44 -5.10 -9.33 0.41
CA ASP A 44 -4.74 -10.22 -0.69
C ASP A 44 -3.57 -9.72 -1.55
N ARG A 45 -2.63 -8.95 -0.97
CA ARG A 45 -1.40 -8.58 -1.68
C ARG A 45 -0.54 -9.82 -1.90
N ASN A 46 -0.37 -10.19 -3.16
CA ASN A 46 0.52 -11.24 -3.63
C ASN A 46 1.66 -10.67 -4.51
N LEU A 47 2.75 -11.42 -4.69
CA LEU A 47 3.86 -11.01 -5.57
C LEU A 47 3.42 -10.85 -7.04
N ARG A 48 2.35 -11.54 -7.45
CA ARG A 48 1.74 -11.42 -8.79
C ARG A 48 0.97 -10.11 -8.98
N ASN A 49 0.63 -9.41 -7.91
CA ASN A 49 0.00 -8.08 -7.98
C ASN A 49 1.04 -6.96 -8.15
N PHE A 50 2.23 -7.28 -8.64
CA PHE A 50 3.22 -6.31 -9.10
C PHE A 50 3.45 -6.51 -10.59
N ILE A 51 3.68 -5.42 -11.31
CA ILE A 51 4.05 -5.44 -12.72
C ILE A 51 5.24 -4.53 -12.97
N LEU A 52 5.95 -4.82 -14.06
CA LEU A 52 6.84 -3.85 -14.69
C LEU A 52 6.07 -3.16 -15.81
N ASP A 53 5.78 -1.89 -15.60
CA ASP A 53 5.22 -1.02 -16.62
C ASP A 53 6.35 -0.38 -17.42
N ASN A 54 6.44 -0.73 -18.70
CA ASN A 54 7.47 -0.30 -19.63
C ASN A 54 6.89 0.71 -20.62
N ASP A 55 7.31 1.98 -20.54
CA ASP A 55 6.92 3.01 -21.51
C ASP A 55 7.88 3.09 -22.73
N GLY A 56 8.68 2.05 -22.93
CA GLY A 56 9.73 1.99 -23.97
C GLY A 56 11.03 2.70 -23.61
N ARG A 57 11.08 3.49 -22.54
CA ARG A 57 12.31 4.17 -22.05
C ARG A 57 12.67 3.77 -20.64
N ILE A 58 11.68 3.62 -19.76
CA ILE A 58 11.86 3.35 -18.34
C ILE A 58 10.92 2.20 -17.94
N SER A 59 11.47 1.25 -17.18
CA SER A 59 10.69 0.22 -16.48
C SER A 59 10.31 0.74 -15.10
N ARG A 60 9.03 0.81 -14.79
CA ARG A 60 8.51 1.19 -13.45
C ARG A 60 7.88 -0.02 -12.78
N LEU A 61 8.30 -0.32 -11.55
CA LEU A 61 7.60 -1.28 -10.71
C LEU A 61 6.28 -0.66 -10.21
N ARG A 62 5.17 -1.36 -10.40
CA ARG A 62 3.84 -0.92 -9.94
C ARG A 62 3.15 -2.02 -9.18
N ALA A 63 2.62 -1.71 -7.99
CA ALA A 63 1.57 -2.48 -7.35
C ALA A 63 0.25 -2.23 -8.09
N ILE A 64 -0.46 -3.29 -8.42
CA ILE A 64 -1.76 -3.29 -9.09
C ILE A 64 -2.75 -4.11 -8.26
N ASP A 65 -3.99 -4.20 -8.75
CA ASP A 65 -5.00 -5.11 -8.21
C ASP A 65 -5.30 -4.89 -6.70
N PHE A 66 -6.03 -3.80 -6.44
CA PHE A 66 -6.51 -3.44 -5.11
C PHE A 66 -7.97 -3.84 -4.90
N ALA A 67 -8.53 -4.71 -5.76
CA ALA A 67 -9.96 -5.06 -5.74
C ALA A 67 -10.41 -5.74 -4.43
N SER A 68 -9.49 -6.45 -3.76
CA SER A 68 -9.73 -7.08 -2.45
C SER A 68 -9.60 -6.11 -1.27
N SER A 69 -9.21 -4.85 -1.51
CA SER A 69 -9.18 -3.83 -0.46
C SER A 69 -10.57 -3.58 0.08
N ARG A 70 -10.70 -3.39 1.39
CA ARG A 70 -11.99 -3.05 1.96
C ARG A 70 -12.36 -1.63 1.54
N PHE A 71 -13.58 -1.48 1.06
CA PHE A 71 -14.17 -0.20 0.74
C PHE A 71 -14.43 0.55 2.07
N LEU A 72 -13.77 1.69 2.28
CA LEU A 72 -13.57 2.32 3.59
C LEU A 72 -14.79 3.09 4.11
N ILE A 73 -15.85 2.38 4.47
CA ILE A 73 -16.98 2.93 5.24
C ILE A 73 -16.62 2.99 6.74
N GLU A 74 -15.84 2.01 7.20
CA GLU A 74 -15.28 1.93 8.54
C GLU A 74 -13.98 1.12 8.49
N PHE A 75 -13.18 1.24 9.54
CA PHE A 75 -11.91 0.53 9.68
C PHE A 75 -12.01 -0.61 10.68
N ASP A 76 -11.52 -1.78 10.32
CA ASP A 76 -11.41 -2.92 11.22
C ASP A 76 -10.25 -2.73 12.23
N ALA A 77 -10.60 -2.81 13.51
CA ALA A 77 -9.65 -2.78 14.62
C ALA A 77 -8.71 -3.99 14.66
N ASN A 78 -9.00 -5.06 13.91
CA ASN A 78 -8.23 -6.30 13.88
C ASN A 78 -7.35 -6.43 12.63
N PHE A 79 -7.42 -5.51 11.66
CA PHE A 79 -6.55 -5.53 10.49
C PHE A 79 -5.15 -4.96 10.83
N PRO A 80 -4.03 -5.51 10.29
CA PRO A 80 -3.93 -6.65 9.38
C PRO A 80 -4.16 -8.01 10.05
N ILE A 81 -4.64 -8.98 9.27
CA ILE A 81 -4.83 -10.36 9.73
C ILE A 81 -3.51 -11.12 9.54
N ALA A 82 -3.03 -11.81 10.58
CA ALA A 82 -1.76 -12.55 10.57
C ALA A 82 -1.63 -13.54 9.41
N SER A 83 -2.72 -14.29 9.13
CA SER A 83 -2.77 -15.30 8.08
C SER A 83 -2.98 -14.74 6.66
N SER A 84 -3.13 -13.42 6.50
CA SER A 84 -3.40 -12.82 5.19
C SER A 84 -2.18 -12.83 4.27
N ASN A 85 -2.42 -12.85 2.95
CA ASN A 85 -1.34 -12.80 1.96
C ASN A 85 -0.52 -11.52 2.11
N THR A 86 -1.18 -10.38 2.35
CA THR A 86 -0.53 -9.10 2.59
C THR A 86 0.49 -9.14 3.72
N THR A 87 0.13 -9.79 4.82
CA THR A 87 1.02 -9.94 5.97
C THR A 87 2.24 -10.80 5.62
N HIS A 88 2.02 -11.98 5.04
CA HIS A 88 3.09 -12.90 4.64
C HIS A 88 4.02 -12.28 3.59
N VAL A 89 3.47 -11.65 2.56
CA VAL A 89 4.24 -11.01 1.48
C VAL A 89 4.97 -9.78 1.99
N GLY A 90 4.34 -8.97 2.83
CA GLY A 90 4.99 -7.84 3.49
C GLY A 90 6.22 -8.29 4.29
N LYS A 91 6.08 -9.33 5.12
CA LYS A 91 7.19 -9.92 5.89
C LYS A 91 8.30 -10.43 4.97
N TYR A 92 7.95 -11.17 3.92
CA TYR A 92 8.89 -11.68 2.92
C TYR A 92 9.72 -10.54 2.27
N LEU A 93 9.04 -9.50 1.78
CA LEU A 93 9.69 -8.38 1.10
C LEU A 93 10.56 -7.58 2.05
N ARG A 94 10.15 -7.38 3.31
CA ARG A 94 10.98 -6.70 4.33
C ARG A 94 12.26 -7.44 4.66
N GLN A 95 12.17 -8.75 4.89
CA GLN A 95 13.35 -9.57 5.18
C GLN A 95 14.38 -9.49 4.05
N ARG A 96 13.90 -9.26 2.82
CA ARG A 96 14.75 -9.20 1.64
C ARG A 96 15.29 -7.80 1.34
N HIS A 97 14.44 -6.78 1.42
CA HIS A 97 14.74 -5.43 0.94
C HIS A 97 14.98 -4.42 2.07
N GLY A 98 14.76 -4.81 3.33
CA GLY A 98 14.80 -3.95 4.51
C GLY A 98 13.40 -3.44 4.91
N GLY A 99 13.25 -3.01 6.16
CA GLY A 99 11.97 -2.54 6.70
C GLY A 99 11.54 -1.15 6.20
N HIS A 100 12.51 -0.22 6.04
CA HIS A 100 12.30 1.16 5.54
C HIS A 100 11.10 1.88 6.17
N HIS A 101 10.99 1.86 7.51
CA HIS A 101 9.84 2.40 8.23
C HIS A 101 9.56 3.88 7.94
N GLU A 102 10.61 4.70 7.76
CA GLU A 102 10.47 6.12 7.41
C GLU A 102 9.69 6.31 6.10
N ALA A 103 9.91 5.46 5.10
CA ALA A 103 9.18 5.53 3.84
C ALA A 103 7.69 5.19 4.01
N ALA A 104 7.39 4.20 4.85
CA ALA A 104 6.01 3.87 5.22
C ALA A 104 5.35 5.03 5.99
N PHE A 105 6.06 5.66 6.92
CA PHE A 105 5.55 6.79 7.70
C PHE A 105 5.26 8.00 6.83
N GLU A 106 6.17 8.33 5.91
CA GLU A 106 5.99 9.42 4.93
C GLU A 106 4.71 9.22 4.12
N LEU A 107 4.44 8.00 3.64
CA LEU A 107 3.18 7.72 2.93
C LEU A 107 1.96 7.90 3.84
N LEU A 108 2.01 7.38 5.07
CA LEU A 108 0.89 7.49 6.01
C LEU A 108 0.61 8.95 6.40
N ASP A 109 1.64 9.79 6.50
CA ASP A 109 1.48 11.24 6.67
C ASP A 109 0.82 11.88 5.47
N ARG A 110 1.24 11.51 4.25
CA ARG A 110 0.63 12.01 3.02
C ARG A 110 -0.84 11.63 2.91
N ILE A 111 -1.20 10.40 3.29
CA ILE A 111 -2.60 9.94 3.35
C ILE A 111 -3.37 10.75 4.40
N GLY A 112 -2.82 10.92 5.60
CA GLY A 112 -3.43 11.71 6.68
C GLY A 112 -3.59 13.20 6.34
N ALA A 113 -2.82 13.71 5.38
CA ALA A 113 -2.90 15.09 4.89
C ALA A 113 -3.89 15.27 3.72
N ILE A 114 -4.51 14.21 3.19
CA ILE A 114 -5.47 14.31 2.08
C ILE A 114 -6.70 15.10 2.55
N PRO A 115 -7.02 16.26 1.93
CA PRO A 115 -8.22 17.01 2.25
C PRO A 115 -9.49 16.25 1.84
N LEU A 116 -10.57 16.42 2.60
CA LEU A 116 -11.89 15.83 2.27
C LEU A 116 -12.31 16.14 0.82
N GLY A 117 -12.11 17.38 0.35
CA GLY A 117 -12.49 17.77 -1.01
C GLY A 117 -11.81 16.97 -2.13
N VAL A 118 -10.63 16.38 -1.88
CA VAL A 118 -9.98 15.48 -2.84
C VAL A 118 -10.74 14.15 -2.92
N ILE A 119 -11.18 13.62 -1.78
CA ILE A 119 -11.97 12.39 -1.70
C ILE A 119 -13.36 12.60 -2.30
N GLU A 120 -14.01 13.72 -1.97
CA GLU A 120 -15.29 14.11 -2.58
C GLU A 120 -15.17 14.18 -4.10
N GLY A 121 -14.11 14.81 -4.62
CA GLY A 121 -13.85 14.85 -6.06
C GLY A 121 -13.76 13.46 -6.70
N ILE A 122 -12.96 12.56 -6.12
CA ILE A 122 -12.81 11.19 -6.63
C ILE A 122 -14.16 10.45 -6.64
N ILE A 123 -14.91 10.52 -5.55
CA ILE A 123 -16.20 9.83 -5.41
C ILE A 123 -17.25 10.42 -6.35
N HIS A 124 -17.24 11.74 -6.58
CA HIS A 124 -18.17 12.40 -7.51
C HIS A 124 -17.84 12.16 -8.99
N GLU A 125 -16.60 11.80 -9.33
CA GLU A 125 -16.21 11.37 -10.68
C GLU A 125 -16.68 9.94 -11.01
N MET A 126 -17.07 9.15 -10.01
CA MET A 126 -17.59 7.80 -10.23
C MET A 126 -19.00 7.86 -10.84
N PRO A 127 -19.36 6.92 -11.73
CA PRO A 127 -20.73 6.76 -12.19
C PRO A 127 -21.69 6.61 -11.00
N SER A 128 -22.80 7.35 -11.01
CA SER A 128 -23.72 7.47 -9.87
C SER A 128 -24.41 6.16 -9.47
N ASP A 129 -24.38 5.17 -10.35
CA ASP A 129 -24.94 3.82 -10.17
C ASP A 129 -23.91 2.83 -9.59
N TRP A 130 -22.63 3.20 -9.48
CA TRP A 130 -21.58 2.33 -8.94
C TRP A 130 -21.50 2.36 -7.42
N LEU A 131 -21.88 3.48 -6.78
CA LEU A 131 -21.80 3.64 -5.34
C LEU A 131 -23.10 4.24 -4.76
N PRO A 132 -23.86 3.45 -3.98
CA PRO A 132 -25.05 3.95 -3.28
C PRO A 132 -24.73 5.16 -2.36
N ARG A 133 -25.67 6.10 -2.26
CA ARG A 133 -25.48 7.37 -1.53
C ARG A 133 -25.18 7.19 -0.04
N ASP A 134 -25.75 6.16 0.58
CA ASP A 134 -25.49 5.78 1.97
C ASP A 134 -24.02 5.34 2.16
N GLN A 135 -23.47 4.60 1.20
CA GLN A 135 -22.06 4.21 1.23
C GLN A 135 -21.11 5.39 0.96
N MET A 136 -21.48 6.32 0.07
CA MET A 136 -20.72 7.58 -0.15
C MET A 136 -20.59 8.38 1.15
N GLY A 137 -21.66 8.47 1.94
CA GLY A 137 -21.65 9.17 3.23
C GLY A 137 -20.59 8.63 4.19
N GLY A 138 -20.40 7.31 4.21
CA GLY A 138 -19.35 6.67 5.01
C GLY A 138 -17.93 7.12 4.65
N PHE A 139 -17.62 7.29 3.36
CA PHE A 139 -16.32 7.83 2.94
C PHE A 139 -16.08 9.24 3.48
N PHE A 140 -17.09 10.09 3.35
CA PHE A 140 -16.99 11.47 3.79
C PHE A 140 -16.91 11.56 5.30
N GLU A 141 -17.58 10.66 6.02
CA GLU A 141 -17.47 10.55 7.46
C GLU A 141 -16.04 10.18 7.89
N VAL A 142 -15.44 9.13 7.32
CA VAL A 142 -14.07 8.68 7.64
C VAL A 142 -13.03 9.81 7.46
N TRP A 143 -13.22 10.65 6.44
CA TRP A 143 -12.34 11.80 6.21
C TRP A 143 -12.68 13.02 7.07
N SER A 144 -13.96 13.36 7.24
CA SER A 144 -14.38 14.56 7.98
C SER A 144 -14.13 14.47 9.48
N ASN A 145 -14.32 13.28 10.09
CA ASN A 145 -14.14 13.09 11.53
C ASN A 145 -12.71 12.69 11.94
N GLY A 146 -11.78 12.58 10.98
CA GLY A 146 -10.38 12.27 11.24
C GLY A 146 -10.07 10.79 11.48
N GLN A 147 -11.00 9.86 11.27
CA GLN A 147 -10.74 8.41 11.39
C GLN A 147 -9.56 7.95 10.51
N HIS A 148 -9.42 8.48 9.30
CA HIS A 148 -8.25 8.21 8.43
C HIS A 148 -6.92 8.60 9.10
N LYS A 149 -6.86 9.72 9.84
CA LYS A 149 -5.66 10.14 10.57
C LYS A 149 -5.39 9.21 11.76
N ALA A 150 -6.43 8.88 12.51
CA ALA A 150 -6.33 7.94 13.64
C ALA A 150 -5.82 6.57 13.17
N ARG A 151 -6.30 6.08 12.03
CA ARG A 151 -5.78 4.87 11.40
C ARG A 151 -4.32 4.99 11.00
N ALA A 152 -3.94 6.06 10.31
CA ALA A 152 -2.55 6.28 9.91
C ALA A 152 -1.61 6.22 11.12
N LEU A 153 -1.99 6.86 12.24
CA LEU A 153 -1.24 6.81 13.50
C LEU A 153 -1.17 5.39 14.08
N ARG A 154 -2.28 4.64 14.09
CA ARG A 154 -2.32 3.25 14.57
C ARG A 154 -1.39 2.35 13.74
N ILE A 155 -1.34 2.53 12.43
CA ILE A 155 -0.45 1.76 11.54
C ILE A 155 1.01 2.12 11.81
N LYS A 156 1.34 3.39 12.06
CA LYS A 156 2.70 3.78 12.45
C LYS A 156 3.14 3.08 13.73
N ALA A 157 2.31 3.10 14.77
CA ALA A 157 2.58 2.40 16.02
C ALA A 157 2.78 0.88 15.80
N LEU A 158 1.96 0.26 14.94
CA LEU A 158 2.12 -1.15 14.55
C LEU A 158 3.50 -1.43 13.91
N ILE A 159 3.97 -0.53 13.05
CA ILE A 159 5.26 -0.66 12.37
C ILE A 159 6.43 -0.46 13.37
N GLU A 160 6.31 0.49 14.30
CA GLU A 160 7.34 0.76 15.34
C GLU A 160 7.54 -0.42 16.28
N HIS A 161 6.46 -1.09 16.69
CA HIS A 161 6.50 -2.19 17.66
C HIS A 161 6.83 -3.56 17.07
N GLY A 162 7.42 -3.58 15.89
CA GLY A 162 7.72 -4.82 15.19
C GLY A 162 6.47 -5.29 14.47
N TRP A 163 6.52 -5.19 13.15
CA TRP A 163 5.52 -5.62 12.18
C TRP A 163 5.41 -7.18 12.21
N GLU A 164 5.09 -7.74 13.38
CA GLU A 164 4.98 -9.17 13.73
C GLU A 164 3.53 -9.65 13.64
N VAL A 165 2.81 -9.14 12.65
CA VAL A 165 1.61 -9.81 12.17
C VAL A 165 2.06 -10.86 11.17
#